data_AF-A0A494THI6-F1
#
_entry.id   AF-A0A494THI6-F1
#
_cell.length_a   1.000
_cell.length_b   1.000
_cell.length_c   1.000
_cell.angle_alpha   90.00
_cell.angle_beta   90.00
_cell.angle_gamma   90.00
#
_symmetry.space_group_name_H-M   'P 1'
#
loop_
_entity.id
_entity.type
_entity.pdbx_description
1 polymer ?
#
loop_
_entity_poly.entity_id
_entity_poly.type
_entity_poly.pdbx_seq_one_letter_code
_entity_poly.pdbx_strand_id
1 'polypeptide(L)'
;MEYIIVFEDEGEFMVRVSRQQSRIQTRERIRSAARREFSRRGYGATTIDVITEAAGFSRGAFYANYESKQDLLLELMTESHEQEVVAWTDLVAHSDNLDALLAELERRFDEYAAQRDWWLLHAELQLEAERHETVGKLHRLYSERTTTGLEALFSALFNRLGVAGVLTRQLLQWRCEH
;
A
#
# COMPACT_ATOMS: atom_id res chain seq x y z
N MET A 1 18.03 2.50 -17.34
CA MET A 1 18.23 1.16 -16.73
C MET A 1 19.63 0.72 -17.07
N GLU A 2 20.58 0.75 -16.12
CA GLU A 2 21.96 0.34 -16.36
C GLU A 2 22.22 -1.00 -15.68
N TYR A 3 22.56 -2.02 -16.47
CA TYR A 3 23.02 -3.32 -16.00
C TYR A 3 24.55 -3.36 -16.08
N ILE A 4 25.22 -3.84 -15.03
CA ILE A 4 26.67 -4.07 -15.07
C ILE A 4 26.89 -5.54 -15.42
N ILE A 5 27.37 -5.78 -16.64
CA ILE A 5 27.82 -7.10 -17.10
C ILE A 5 29.26 -7.27 -16.60
N VAL A 6 29.51 -8.31 -15.80
CA VAL A 6 30.86 -8.71 -15.39
C VAL A 6 31.22 -9.99 -16.11
N PHE A 7 32.37 -10.02 -16.78
CA PHE A 7 32.88 -11.18 -17.49
C PHE A 7 33.82 -11.98 -16.58
N GLU A 8 33.58 -13.28 -16.47
CA GLU A 8 34.51 -14.27 -15.92
C GLU A 8 34.60 -15.44 -16.93
N ASP A 9 35.75 -16.11 -16.97
CA ASP A 9 36.25 -16.94 -18.09
C ASP A 9 35.52 -18.30 -18.28
N GLU A 10 34.36 -18.51 -17.66
CA GLU A 10 33.64 -19.78 -17.67
C GLU A 10 32.10 -19.55 -17.78
N GLY A 11 31.63 -19.29 -19.00
CA GLY A 11 30.35 -19.78 -19.53
C GLY A 11 28.99 -19.37 -18.92
N GLU A 12 28.89 -18.66 -17.80
CA GLU A 12 27.60 -18.25 -17.21
C GLU A 12 27.40 -16.73 -17.20
N PHE A 13 26.38 -16.25 -17.93
CA PHE A 13 25.96 -14.85 -17.91
C PHE A 13 25.28 -14.51 -16.57
N MET A 14 26.06 -14.10 -15.57
CA MET A 14 25.52 -13.62 -14.30
C MET A 14 25.28 -12.11 -14.33
N VAL A 15 24.02 -11.70 -14.47
CA VAL A 15 23.63 -10.29 -14.37
C VAL A 15 23.80 -9.84 -12.91
N ARG A 16 24.85 -9.06 -12.62
CA ARG A 16 25.05 -8.49 -11.28
C ARG A 16 24.07 -7.33 -11.09
N VAL A 17 22.99 -7.61 -10.35
CA VAL A 17 22.01 -6.63 -9.89
C VAL A 17 22.73 -5.56 -9.08
N SER A 18 22.49 -4.28 -9.39
CA SER A 18 23.14 -3.19 -8.65
C SER A 18 22.74 -3.21 -7.17
N ARG A 19 23.57 -2.69 -6.27
CA ARG A 19 23.24 -2.63 -4.82
C ARG A 19 21.88 -1.97 -4.57
N GLN A 20 21.55 -0.96 -5.37
CA GLN A 20 20.25 -0.28 -5.29
C GLN A 20 19.10 -1.20 -5.73
N GLN A 21 19.23 -1.90 -6.85
CA GLN A 21 18.20 -2.85 -7.31
C GLN A 21 18.04 -4.03 -6.35
N SER A 22 19.14 -4.54 -5.79
CA SER A 22 19.10 -5.62 -4.78
C SER A 22 18.34 -5.16 -3.53
N ARG A 23 18.52 -3.90 -3.12
CA ARG A 23 17.79 -3.32 -1.99
C ARG A 23 16.29 -3.21 -2.29
N ILE A 24 15.92 -2.74 -3.48
CA ILE A 24 14.51 -2.67 -3.94
C ILE A 24 13.87 -4.06 -3.91
N GLN A 25 14.50 -5.07 -4.51
CA GLN A 25 13.95 -6.44 -4.53
C GLN A 25 13.80 -7.05 -3.13
N THR A 26 14.77 -6.78 -2.24
CA THR A 26 14.71 -7.24 -0.84
C THR A 26 13.53 -6.59 -0.13
N ARG A 27 13.37 -5.27 -0.29
CA ARG A 27 12.29 -4.49 0.30
C ARG A 27 10.93 -5.01 -0.16
N GLU A 28 10.74 -5.22 -1.46
CA GLU A 28 9.50 -5.79 -2.01
C GLU A 28 9.14 -7.17 -1.44
N ARG A 29 10.13 -8.06 -1.32
CA ARG A 29 9.91 -9.40 -0.74
C ARG A 29 9.56 -9.35 0.74
N ILE A 30 10.23 -8.49 1.52
CA ILE A 30 9.92 -8.28 2.94
C ILE A 30 8.49 -7.75 3.09
N ARG A 31 8.09 -6.79 2.26
CA ARG A 31 6.73 -6.22 2.26
C ARG A 31 5.66 -7.24 1.95
N SER A 32 5.84 -8.00 0.87
CA SER A 32 4.90 -9.05 0.47
C SER A 32 4.74 -10.12 1.57
N ALA A 33 5.86 -10.52 2.20
CA ALA A 33 5.82 -11.45 3.33
C ALA A 33 5.09 -10.85 4.55
N ALA A 34 5.38 -9.59 4.90
CA ALA A 34 4.74 -8.92 6.03
C ALA A 34 3.23 -8.76 5.83
N ARG A 35 2.78 -8.33 4.63
CA ARG A 35 1.35 -8.26 4.29
C ARG A 35 0.67 -9.61 4.56
N ARG A 36 1.20 -10.69 3.98
CA ARG A 36 0.63 -12.03 4.14
C ARG A 36 0.58 -12.47 5.60
N GLU A 37 1.66 -12.29 6.35
CA GLU A 37 1.72 -12.76 7.74
C GLU A 37 0.86 -11.90 8.67
N PHE A 38 0.77 -10.58 8.45
CA PHE A 38 -0.15 -9.71 9.17
C PHE A 38 -1.61 -10.10 8.93
N SER A 39 -2.03 -10.33 7.68
CA SER A 39 -3.41 -10.75 7.37
C SER A 39 -3.74 -12.15 7.92
N ARG A 40 -2.72 -13.02 8.09
CA ARG A 40 -2.92 -14.40 8.54
C ARG A 40 -2.87 -14.57 10.07
N ARG A 41 -2.00 -13.82 10.75
CA ARG A 41 -1.74 -13.98 12.20
C ARG A 41 -2.14 -12.77 13.03
N GLY A 42 -2.48 -11.65 12.39
CA GLY A 42 -2.62 -10.34 13.03
C GLY A 42 -1.27 -9.62 13.14
N TYR A 43 -1.33 -8.29 13.24
CA TYR A 43 -0.13 -7.44 13.35
C TYR A 43 0.66 -7.74 14.62
N GLY A 44 -0.03 -7.80 15.77
CA GLY A 44 0.59 -7.97 17.09
C GLY A 44 1.40 -9.27 17.19
N ALA A 45 0.82 -10.39 16.74
CA ALA A 45 1.45 -11.72 16.82
C ALA A 45 2.57 -11.95 15.78
N THR A 46 2.68 -11.08 14.76
CA THR A 46 3.70 -11.21 13.73
C THR A 46 5.01 -10.55 14.17
N THR A 47 6.08 -11.34 14.27
CA THR A 47 7.43 -10.86 14.64
C THR A 47 8.28 -10.57 13.40
N ILE A 48 9.36 -9.80 13.57
CA ILE A 48 10.34 -9.56 12.50
C ILE A 48 10.92 -10.90 12.00
N ASP A 49 11.18 -11.86 12.90
CA ASP A 49 11.72 -13.16 12.52
C ASP A 49 10.77 -13.91 11.58
N VAL A 50 9.47 -13.95 11.92
CA VAL A 50 8.43 -14.56 11.08
C VAL A 50 8.39 -13.91 9.69
N ILE A 51 8.49 -12.58 9.62
CA ILE A 51 8.51 -11.84 8.35
C ILE A 51 9.75 -12.22 7.54
N THR A 52 10.93 -12.19 8.16
CA THR A 52 12.19 -12.44 7.46
C THR A 52 12.34 -13.88 7.01
N GLU A 53 11.88 -14.84 7.82
CA GLU A 53 11.82 -16.26 7.47
C GLU A 53 10.90 -16.45 6.26
N ALA A 54 9.69 -15.90 6.30
CA ALA A 54 8.75 -15.97 5.19
C ALA A 54 9.25 -15.25 3.92
N ALA A 55 10.05 -14.19 4.07
CA ALA A 55 10.66 -13.48 2.95
C ALA A 55 11.93 -14.16 2.41
N GLY A 56 12.51 -15.12 3.13
CA GLY A 56 13.78 -15.77 2.80
C GLY A 56 15.01 -14.89 3.02
N PHE A 57 14.98 -14.03 4.05
CA PHE A 57 16.06 -13.11 4.42
C PHE A 57 16.43 -13.22 5.90
N SER A 58 17.54 -12.62 6.29
CA SER A 58 17.95 -12.54 7.69
C SER A 58 17.31 -11.36 8.41
N ARG A 59 17.29 -11.41 9.75
CA ARG A 59 16.92 -10.26 10.59
C ARG A 59 17.80 -9.03 10.32
N GLY A 60 19.08 -9.22 10.01
CA GLY A 60 19.97 -8.13 9.63
C GLY A 60 19.56 -7.44 8.32
N ALA A 61 19.06 -8.22 7.35
CA ALA A 61 18.54 -7.66 6.09
C ALA A 61 17.27 -6.83 6.31
N PHE A 62 16.44 -7.17 7.29
CA PHE A 62 15.31 -6.32 7.70
C PHE A 62 15.81 -4.96 8.19
N TYR A 63 16.72 -4.94 9.17
CA TYR A 63 17.21 -3.70 9.75
C TYR A 63 18.07 -2.85 8.79
N ALA A 64 18.57 -3.45 7.69
CA ALA A 64 19.19 -2.70 6.60
C ALA A 64 18.18 -1.93 5.72
N ASN A 65 16.88 -2.24 5.82
CA ASN A 65 15.81 -1.64 5.02
C ASN A 65 14.77 -0.88 5.85
N TYR A 66 14.61 -1.23 7.13
CA TYR A 66 13.57 -0.73 8.02
C TYR A 66 14.11 -0.49 9.42
N GLU A 67 13.73 0.63 10.04
CA GLU A 67 14.09 0.89 11.43
C GLU A 67 13.27 0.03 12.41
N SER A 68 12.03 -0.31 12.03
CA SER A 68 11.10 -1.03 12.90
C SER A 68 9.98 -1.76 12.13
N LYS A 69 9.22 -2.62 12.83
CA LYS A 69 8.00 -3.24 12.28
C LYS A 69 6.92 -2.18 11.96
N GLN A 70 6.91 -1.08 12.72
CA GLN A 70 6.03 0.07 12.53
C GLN A 70 6.37 0.85 11.26
N ASP A 71 7.66 1.02 10.95
CA ASP A 71 8.13 1.67 9.72
C ASP A 71 7.70 0.87 8.48
N LEU A 72 7.89 -0.45 8.50
CA LEU A 72 7.36 -1.34 7.47
C LEU A 72 5.83 -1.26 7.35
N LEU A 73 5.12 -1.22 8.47
CA LEU A 73 3.67 -1.08 8.47
C LEU A 73 3.23 0.24 7.86
N LEU A 74 3.90 1.35 8.19
CA LEU A 74 3.61 2.66 7.63
C LEU A 74 3.78 2.66 6.12
N GLU A 75 4.89 2.11 5.61
CA GLU A 75 5.10 2.01 4.17
C GLU A 75 4.02 1.18 3.49
N LEU A 76 3.67 0.02 4.05
CA LEU A 76 2.59 -0.82 3.52
C LEU A 76 1.28 -0.04 3.41
N MET A 77 0.98 0.82 4.37
CA MET A 77 -0.24 1.63 4.34
C MET A 77 -0.15 2.79 3.34
N THR A 78 1.00 3.46 3.22
CA THR A 78 1.10 4.67 2.39
C THR A 78 1.25 4.38 0.91
N GLU A 79 1.99 3.35 0.51
CA GLU A 79 2.35 3.18 -0.90
C GLU A 79 1.15 2.76 -1.77
N SER A 80 0.34 1.82 -1.30
CA SER A 80 -0.83 1.38 -2.08
C SER A 80 -1.86 2.49 -2.24
N HIS A 81 -1.95 3.40 -1.28
CA HIS A 81 -2.98 4.42 -1.30
C HIS A 81 -2.61 5.64 -2.16
N GLU A 82 -1.36 6.09 -2.11
CA GLU A 82 -0.90 7.19 -2.96
C GLU A 82 -0.96 6.83 -4.45
N GLN A 83 -0.60 5.59 -4.81
CA GLN A 83 -0.67 5.12 -6.19
C GLN A 83 -2.12 4.99 -6.69
N GLU A 84 -3.01 4.49 -5.84
CA GLU A 84 -4.43 4.35 -6.19
C GLU A 84 -5.10 5.70 -6.38
N VAL A 85 -4.98 6.65 -5.43
CA VAL A 85 -5.60 7.97 -5.53
C VAL A 85 -5.21 8.70 -6.81
N VAL A 86 -3.92 8.65 -7.19
CA VAL A 86 -3.45 9.24 -8.45
C VAL A 86 -4.09 8.54 -9.64
N ALA A 87 -4.06 7.20 -9.67
CA ALA A 87 -4.61 6.45 -10.78
C ALA A 87 -6.13 6.63 -10.94
N TRP A 88 -6.87 6.77 -9.84
CA TRP A 88 -8.31 7.09 -9.84
C TRP A 88 -8.57 8.52 -10.33
N THR A 89 -7.76 9.48 -9.88
CA THR A 89 -7.89 10.89 -10.30
C THR A 89 -7.59 11.04 -11.79
N ASP A 90 -6.54 10.40 -12.28
CA ASP A 90 -6.17 10.38 -13.70
C ASP A 90 -7.24 9.72 -14.56
N LEU A 91 -7.82 8.61 -14.09
CA LEU A 91 -8.93 7.94 -14.76
C LEU A 91 -10.12 8.88 -14.92
N VAL A 92 -10.55 9.55 -13.84
CA VAL A 92 -11.67 10.50 -13.88
C VAL A 92 -11.36 11.67 -14.81
N ALA A 93 -10.13 12.18 -14.81
CA ALA A 93 -9.74 13.30 -15.66
C ALA A 93 -9.71 12.94 -17.15
N HIS A 94 -9.24 11.74 -17.51
CA HIS A 94 -8.89 11.39 -18.90
C HIS A 94 -9.81 10.36 -19.55
N SER A 95 -10.84 9.85 -18.87
CA SER A 95 -11.83 8.98 -19.51
C SER A 95 -12.48 9.68 -20.72
N ASP A 96 -12.82 8.93 -21.76
CA ASP A 96 -13.42 9.50 -22.98
C ASP A 96 -14.88 9.93 -22.77
N ASN A 97 -15.66 9.09 -22.11
CA ASN A 97 -17.07 9.31 -21.82
C ASN A 97 -17.47 8.65 -20.47
N LEU A 98 -18.72 8.82 -20.06
CA LEU A 98 -19.21 8.31 -18.79
C LEU A 98 -19.24 6.78 -18.75
N ASP A 99 -19.59 6.11 -19.85
CA ASP A 99 -19.67 4.65 -19.91
C ASP A 99 -18.29 4.01 -19.76
N ALA A 100 -17.27 4.57 -20.43
CA ALA A 100 -15.88 4.14 -20.31
C ALA A 100 -15.33 4.36 -18.89
N LEU A 101 -15.69 5.49 -18.26
CA LEU A 101 -15.35 5.75 -16.87
C LEU A 101 -16.00 4.70 -15.95
N LEU A 102 -17.31 4.47 -16.07
CA LEU A 102 -18.04 3.52 -15.24
C LEU A 102 -17.51 2.09 -15.38
N ALA A 103 -17.23 1.63 -16.60
CA ALA A 103 -16.67 0.30 -16.84
C ALA A 103 -15.29 0.12 -16.19
N GLU A 104 -14.43 1.13 -16.26
CA GLU A 104 -13.12 1.07 -15.63
C GLU A 104 -13.20 1.23 -14.10
N LEU A 105 -14.18 2.02 -13.59
CA LEU A 105 -14.46 2.09 -12.16
C LEU A 105 -14.89 0.72 -11.62
N GLU A 106 -15.79 0.04 -12.32
CA GLU A 106 -16.27 -1.31 -11.96
C GLU A 106 -15.12 -2.32 -11.97
N ARG A 107 -14.33 -2.36 -13.05
CA ARG A 107 -13.17 -3.26 -13.18
C ARG A 107 -12.17 -3.07 -12.03
N ARG A 108 -11.83 -1.83 -11.69
CA ARG A 108 -10.89 -1.53 -10.60
C ARG A 108 -11.48 -1.82 -9.23
N PHE A 109 -12.77 -1.56 -9.03
CA PHE A 109 -13.44 -1.91 -7.80
C PHE A 109 -13.43 -3.42 -7.56
N ASP A 110 -13.66 -4.22 -8.60
CA ASP A 110 -13.57 -5.69 -8.53
C ASP A 110 -12.14 -6.17 -8.20
N GLU A 111 -11.12 -5.58 -8.82
CA GLU A 111 -9.73 -5.87 -8.50
C GLU A 111 -9.37 -5.52 -7.06
N TYR A 112 -9.88 -4.39 -6.56
CA TYR A 112 -9.67 -3.95 -5.18
C TYR A 112 -10.45 -4.84 -4.18
N ALA A 113 -11.69 -5.19 -4.48
CA ALA A 113 -12.52 -6.08 -3.68
C ALA A 113 -11.95 -7.50 -3.61
N ALA A 114 -11.28 -7.97 -4.67
CA ALA A 114 -10.60 -9.26 -4.71
C ALA A 114 -9.37 -9.33 -3.79
N GLN A 115 -8.81 -8.19 -3.36
CA GLN A 115 -7.65 -8.14 -2.46
C GLN A 115 -8.04 -8.32 -0.99
N ARG A 116 -8.59 -9.48 -0.65
CA ARG A 116 -9.04 -9.82 0.72
C ARG A 116 -7.99 -9.58 1.80
N ASP A 117 -6.72 -9.89 1.52
CA ASP A 117 -5.62 -9.69 2.47
C ASP A 117 -5.47 -8.22 2.88
N TRP A 118 -5.80 -7.30 1.97
CA TRP A 118 -5.72 -5.86 2.19
C TRP A 118 -6.83 -5.37 3.11
N TRP A 119 -8.06 -5.80 2.88
CA TRP A 119 -9.19 -5.54 3.76
C TRP A 119 -8.97 -6.06 5.19
N LEU A 120 -8.44 -7.28 5.31
CA LEU A 120 -8.12 -7.87 6.61
C LEU A 120 -7.00 -7.11 7.33
N LEU A 121 -5.97 -6.68 6.60
CA LEU A 121 -4.90 -5.88 7.16
C LEU A 121 -5.40 -4.53 7.68
N HIS A 122 -6.28 -3.85 6.92
CA HIS A 122 -6.90 -2.60 7.36
C HIS A 122 -7.74 -2.79 8.62
N ALA A 123 -8.54 -3.85 8.69
CA ALA A 123 -9.34 -4.15 9.87
C ALA A 123 -8.47 -4.44 11.11
N GLU A 124 -7.44 -5.28 10.96
CA GLU A 124 -6.46 -5.56 12.02
C GLU A 124 -5.74 -4.29 12.47
N LEU A 125 -5.35 -3.43 11.52
CA LEU A 125 -4.67 -2.18 11.83
C LEU A 125 -5.58 -1.23 12.62
N GLN A 126 -6.85 -1.13 12.25
CA GLN A 126 -7.81 -0.32 12.99
C GLN A 126 -7.98 -0.83 14.42
N LEU A 127 -8.10 -2.14 14.60
CA LEU A 127 -8.19 -2.75 15.93
C LEU A 127 -6.90 -2.52 16.75
N GLU A 128 -5.74 -2.62 16.12
CA GLU A 128 -4.46 -2.37 16.78
C GLU A 128 -4.25 -0.89 17.11
N ALA A 129 -4.73 0.02 16.26
CA ALA A 129 -4.69 1.47 16.46
C ALA A 129 -5.49 1.90 17.69
N GLU A 130 -6.60 1.23 17.98
CA GLU A 130 -7.39 1.45 19.21
C GLU A 130 -6.66 0.93 20.47
N ARG A 131 -5.75 -0.03 20.32
CA ARG A 131 -5.02 -0.64 21.45
C ARG A 131 -3.67 0.00 21.73
N HIS A 132 -2.99 0.52 20.71
CA HIS A 132 -1.62 1.03 20.80
C HIS A 132 -1.48 2.42 20.19
N GLU A 133 -1.07 3.39 21.02
CA GLU A 133 -0.99 4.81 20.64
C GLU A 133 -0.11 5.06 19.41
N THR A 134 1.03 4.36 19.29
CA THR A 134 1.93 4.50 18.14
C THR A 134 1.26 4.07 16.84
N VAL A 135 0.56 2.94 16.86
CA VAL A 135 -0.19 2.45 15.70
C VAL A 135 -1.38 3.37 15.41
N GLY A 136 -2.04 3.88 16.46
CA GLY A 136 -3.08 4.90 16.34
C GLY A 136 -2.62 6.19 15.67
N LYS A 137 -1.40 6.67 15.95
CA LYS A 137 -0.80 7.83 15.26
C LYS A 137 -0.59 7.53 13.77
N LEU A 138 -0.03 6.37 13.44
CA LEU A 138 0.20 5.96 12.05
C LEU A 138 -1.12 5.82 11.28
N HIS A 139 -2.11 5.19 11.90
CA HIS A 139 -3.44 5.03 11.31
C HIS A 139 -4.13 6.38 11.05
N ARG A 140 -3.99 7.37 11.95
CA ARG A 140 -4.51 8.72 11.72
C ARG A 140 -3.84 9.42 10.54
N LEU A 141 -2.51 9.38 10.46
CA LEU A 141 -1.78 9.96 9.32
C LEU A 141 -2.20 9.32 7.99
N TYR A 142 -2.38 8.00 7.98
CA TYR A 142 -2.89 7.26 6.84
C TYR A 142 -4.34 7.67 6.48
N SER A 143 -5.22 7.75 7.46
CA SER A 143 -6.63 8.13 7.29
C SER A 143 -6.79 9.56 6.76
N GLU A 144 -5.97 10.50 7.24
CA GLU A 144 -5.95 11.89 6.78
C GLU A 144 -5.52 12.00 5.31
N ARG A 145 -4.46 11.28 4.91
CA ARG A 145 -4.03 11.20 3.51
C ARG A 145 -5.10 10.59 2.63
N THR A 146 -5.73 9.51 3.10
CA THR A 146 -6.78 8.80 2.38
C THR A 146 -8.00 9.67 2.13
N THR A 147 -8.43 10.38 3.18
CA THR A 147 -9.53 11.33 3.12
C THR A 147 -9.24 12.44 2.11
N THR A 148 -8.04 13.01 2.13
CA THR A 148 -7.63 14.07 1.19
C THR A 148 -7.66 13.59 -0.27
N GLY A 149 -7.20 12.35 -0.51
CA GLY A 149 -7.22 11.76 -1.84
C GLY A 149 -8.64 11.51 -2.37
N LEU A 150 -9.53 10.99 -1.51
CA LEU A 150 -10.95 10.81 -1.86
C LEU A 150 -11.65 12.15 -2.10
N GLU A 151 -11.39 13.17 -1.28
CA GLU A 151 -11.90 14.53 -1.49
C GLU A 151 -11.52 15.06 -2.89
N ALA A 152 -10.26 14.87 -3.32
CA ALA A 152 -9.79 15.25 -4.64
C ALA A 152 -10.49 14.47 -5.77
N LEU A 153 -10.62 13.15 -5.61
CA LEU A 153 -11.28 12.27 -6.57
C LEU A 153 -12.74 12.67 -6.81
N PHE A 154 -13.53 12.83 -5.74
CA PHE A 154 -14.94 13.21 -5.85
C PHE A 154 -15.09 14.63 -6.38
N SER A 155 -14.18 15.54 -6.04
CA SER A 155 -14.17 16.89 -6.64
C SER A 155 -13.97 16.83 -8.15
N ALA A 156 -13.05 15.99 -8.63
CA ALA A 156 -12.85 15.77 -10.07
C ALA A 156 -14.11 15.17 -10.73
N LEU A 157 -14.76 14.22 -10.06
CA LEU A 157 -15.99 13.58 -10.55
C LEU A 157 -17.16 14.57 -10.62
N PHE A 158 -17.38 15.37 -9.57
CA PHE A 158 -18.44 16.38 -9.55
C PHE A 158 -18.24 17.44 -10.64
N ASN A 159 -17.01 17.92 -10.82
CA ASN A 159 -16.68 18.85 -11.90
C ASN A 159 -16.97 18.25 -13.27
N ARG A 160 -16.61 16.98 -13.49
CA ARG A 160 -16.84 16.27 -14.75
C ARG A 160 -18.33 16.04 -15.03
N LEU A 161 -19.13 15.80 -14.01
CA LEU A 161 -20.57 15.59 -14.13
C LEU A 161 -21.39 16.89 -14.13
N GLY A 162 -20.76 18.04 -13.85
CA GLY A 162 -21.45 19.33 -13.74
C GLY A 162 -22.38 19.41 -12.53
N VAL A 163 -22.14 18.62 -11.48
CA VAL A 163 -22.96 18.57 -10.27
C VAL A 163 -22.31 19.40 -9.17
N ALA A 164 -23.10 20.22 -8.48
CA ALA A 164 -22.64 20.88 -7.27
C ALA A 164 -22.57 19.84 -6.13
N GLY A 165 -21.37 19.43 -5.75
CA GLY A 165 -21.15 18.46 -4.67
C GLY A 165 -19.90 18.82 -3.87
N VAL A 166 -19.95 18.58 -2.56
CA VAL A 166 -18.79 18.63 -1.66
C VAL A 166 -18.86 17.39 -0.79
N LEU A 167 -17.79 16.59 -0.79
CA LEU A 167 -17.64 15.57 0.24
C LEU A 167 -17.41 16.26 1.58
N THR A 168 -18.35 16.10 2.51
CA THR A 168 -18.15 16.57 3.89
C THR A 168 -17.37 15.51 4.67
N ARG A 169 -16.36 15.94 5.44
CA ARG A 169 -15.53 15.05 6.28
C ARG A 169 -16.33 14.18 7.25
N GLN A 170 -17.56 14.57 7.58
CA GLN A 170 -18.48 13.76 8.39
C GLN A 170 -18.73 12.36 7.81
N LEU A 171 -18.72 12.19 6.48
CA LEU A 171 -18.93 10.88 5.84
C LEU A 171 -17.72 9.94 5.97
N LEU A 172 -16.52 10.49 6.19
CA LEU A 172 -15.26 9.73 6.30
C LEU A 172 -14.84 9.49 7.77
N GLN A 173 -15.47 10.21 8.71
CA GLN A 173 -15.30 10.03 10.16
C GLN A 173 -16.22 8.93 10.71
N TRP A 174 -16.26 7.76 10.08
CA TRP A 174 -16.94 6.61 10.67
C TRP A 174 -16.16 6.14 11.90
N ARG A 175 -16.38 6.81 13.04
CA ARG A 175 -16.02 6.33 14.36
C ARG A 175 -17.06 5.29 14.73
N CYS A 176 -16.63 4.07 15.05
CA CYS A 176 -17.40 3.20 15.92
C CYS A 176 -17.49 3.89 17.28
N GLU A 177 -18.40 4.85 17.42
CA GLU A 177 -19.03 5.06 18.70
C GLU A 177 -19.87 3.79 18.94
N HIS A 178 -19.74 3.21 20.14
CA HIS A 178 -20.32 1.97 20.68
C HIS A 178 -19.35 0.79 20.79
#